data_AF-A0A3Q7HDB7-F1
#
_entry.id   AF-A0A3Q7HDB7-F1
#
_cell.length_a   1.000
_cell.length_b   1.000
_cell.length_c   1.000
_cell.angle_alpha   90.00
_cell.angle_beta   90.00
_cell.angle_gamma   90.00
#
_symmetry.space_group_name_H-M   'P 1'
#
loop_
_entity.id
_entity.type
_entity.pdbx_description
1 polymer ?
#
loop_
_entity_poly.entity_id
_entity_poly.type
_entity_poly.pdbx_seq_one_letter_code
_entity_poly.pdbx_strand_id
1 'polypeptide(L)'
;MVNKAWRIIPRPLLETVLNNHAQHHRVPQPLILHGPRGVGKTTLILDRLMGKWNSGPHVTGYVDFAESVKDHHPIHGQSFPWGSWSNCTPPSLPFLTTQLESCLESMTQKGIKLGTISSHQIFTVLSKWHGLSTALKQILDGNNSNSRKAVSVRNNSVLNLWERAVFASSVRLNAEESGGLSLEEETYYKEAMSALNLAKEVIRVQQKWRANAIKHLNQTGGFSRSLANSATDWPCLLLELLSSAAEIDYFQPKLVINNIEVLKNAMLMDDSTVCASMYHDSLIWRIIALGANERSLPVILVTSDSYYSYRAYMDFGFPDIFISRETFGWTPAEAKMHMVGDYFSQSEWNVIVEVLGPNPRHLFEIYALKLSNYYQKVMSEKSSKFEDIVDAYLAYLQVTVVNPAMDRALTLLHKFAVDARSGRILKDKLCFGAPWRHPPSSDDPTLCRQWAKIQLMDFVQCLVNAEFGVNYLADCSLEIFDDPSAIALLEVGLLYSQRDPSFLRPLSRGIQRCLVRWLVQERIQLQSKTSLQYLWQRVIRGRSYRHLMLEVGYK
;
A
#
# COMPACT_ATOMS: atom_id res chain seq x y z
N MET A 1 3.26 37.02 -17.06
CA MET A 1 2.72 35.88 -16.28
C MET A 1 3.49 35.81 -14.97
N VAL A 2 2.81 35.72 -13.83
CA VAL A 2 3.50 35.53 -12.55
C VAL A 2 3.89 34.06 -12.47
N ASN A 3 5.19 33.76 -12.55
CA ASN A 3 5.72 32.39 -12.38
C ASN A 3 5.69 32.03 -10.90
N LYS A 4 4.48 31.84 -10.35
CA LYS A 4 4.33 31.45 -8.95
C LYS A 4 4.77 30.01 -8.79
N ALA A 5 5.60 29.74 -7.79
CA ALA A 5 5.97 28.37 -7.45
C ALA A 5 4.72 27.57 -7.06
N TRP A 6 4.69 26.28 -7.41
CA TRP A 6 3.62 25.39 -6.99
C TRP A 6 3.61 25.25 -5.47
N ARG A 7 2.45 25.48 -4.84
CA ARG A 7 2.30 25.40 -3.39
C ARG A 7 1.46 24.19 -3.00
N ILE A 8 1.85 23.53 -1.91
CA ILE A 8 1.05 22.48 -1.27
C ILE A 8 -0.06 23.15 -0.47
N ILE A 9 -1.30 22.93 -0.90
CA ILE A 9 -2.49 23.57 -0.33
C ILE A 9 -2.95 22.83 0.93
N PRO A 10 -3.27 23.56 2.02
CA PRO A 10 -3.78 22.95 3.25
C PRO A 10 -5.05 22.14 3.03
N ARG A 11 -5.22 21.07 3.80
CA ARG A 11 -6.46 20.29 3.84
C ARG A 11 -6.97 20.18 5.28
N PRO A 12 -7.63 21.23 5.83
CA PRO A 12 -7.91 21.33 7.25
C PRO A 12 -8.60 20.10 7.85
N LEU A 13 -9.66 19.57 7.21
CA LEU A 13 -10.36 18.39 7.69
C LEU A 13 -9.44 17.16 7.77
N LEU A 14 -8.66 16.90 6.73
CA LEU A 14 -7.73 15.78 6.67
C LEU A 14 -6.57 15.94 7.68
N GLU A 15 -6.01 17.15 7.74
CA GLU A 15 -4.95 17.50 8.69
C GLU A 15 -5.44 17.34 10.13
N THR A 16 -6.68 17.74 10.44
CA THR A 16 -7.29 17.55 11.76
C THR A 16 -7.45 16.07 12.09
N VAL A 17 -7.97 15.25 11.18
CA VAL A 17 -8.13 13.80 11.45
C VAL A 17 -6.78 13.12 11.67
N LEU A 18 -5.78 13.43 10.83
CA LEU A 18 -4.43 12.89 10.96
C LEU A 18 -3.76 13.36 12.25
N ASN A 19 -3.87 14.64 12.61
CA ASN A 19 -3.29 15.17 13.84
C ASN A 19 -3.98 14.62 15.08
N ASN A 20 -5.32 14.52 15.10
CA ASN A 20 -6.04 13.95 16.24
C ASN A 20 -5.58 12.50 16.49
N HIS A 21 -5.46 11.70 15.43
CA HIS A 21 -4.97 10.33 15.56
C HIS A 21 -3.50 10.27 16.02
N ALA A 22 -2.64 11.08 15.38
CA ALA A 22 -1.20 11.09 15.67
C ALA A 22 -0.87 11.64 17.07
N GLN A 23 -1.64 12.60 17.60
CA GLN A 23 -1.36 13.25 18.88
C GLN A 23 -1.68 12.37 20.09
N HIS A 24 -2.44 11.29 19.93
CA HIS A 24 -2.60 10.30 20.99
C HIS A 24 -1.30 9.51 21.16
N HIS A 25 -0.88 9.27 22.41
CA HIS A 25 0.31 8.45 22.69
C HIS A 25 0.05 6.94 22.48
N ARG A 26 -1.22 6.48 22.63
CA ARG A 26 -1.68 5.12 22.30
C ARG A 26 -3.11 5.14 21.76
N VAL A 27 -3.41 4.23 20.84
CA VAL A 27 -4.70 4.10 20.15
C VAL A 27 -5.12 2.63 20.02
N PRO A 28 -6.43 2.33 19.96
CA PRO A 28 -6.90 0.96 19.81
C PRO A 28 -6.89 0.43 18.37
N GLN A 29 -6.87 1.32 17.37
CA GLN A 29 -7.07 0.98 15.96
C GLN A 29 -6.05 1.71 15.08
N PRO A 30 -5.53 1.09 14.00
CA PRO A 30 -4.80 1.81 12.97
C PRO A 30 -5.72 2.76 12.19
N LEU A 31 -5.15 3.86 11.69
CA LEU A 31 -5.80 4.76 10.75
C LEU A 31 -5.39 4.40 9.31
N ILE A 32 -6.36 4.11 8.44
CA ILE A 32 -6.12 3.93 7.01
C ILE A 32 -6.52 5.23 6.30
N LEU A 33 -5.53 5.92 5.74
CA LEU A 33 -5.72 7.04 4.83
C LEU A 33 -5.64 6.55 3.39
N HIS A 34 -6.79 6.25 2.79
CA HIS A 34 -6.87 5.77 1.40
C HIS A 34 -7.60 6.75 0.49
N GLY A 35 -7.56 6.49 -0.81
CA GLY A 35 -8.24 7.29 -1.83
C GLY A 35 -7.52 7.16 -3.18
N PRO A 36 -8.13 7.64 -4.27
CA PRO A 36 -7.52 7.54 -5.60
C PRO A 36 -6.13 8.20 -5.66
N ARG A 37 -5.34 7.77 -6.64
CA ARG A 37 -4.00 8.31 -6.91
C ARG A 37 -4.10 9.77 -7.35
N GLY A 38 -3.07 10.55 -7.00
CA GLY A 38 -2.98 11.97 -7.37
C GLY A 38 -3.73 12.95 -6.46
N VAL A 39 -4.41 12.49 -5.39
CA VAL A 39 -5.11 13.39 -4.44
C VAL A 39 -4.20 14.07 -3.42
N GLY A 40 -2.90 13.78 -3.41
CA GLY A 40 -1.90 14.51 -2.60
C GLY A 40 -1.71 14.02 -1.15
N LYS A 41 -2.08 12.76 -0.84
CA LYS A 41 -1.95 12.19 0.52
C LYS A 41 -0.51 12.21 1.06
N THR A 42 0.42 11.64 0.31
CA THR A 42 1.84 11.53 0.69
C THR A 42 2.48 12.90 0.83
N THR A 43 2.24 13.80 -0.14
CA THR A 43 2.71 15.20 -0.12
C THR A 43 2.20 15.95 1.11
N LEU A 44 0.92 15.77 1.49
CA LEU A 44 0.36 16.37 2.70
C LEU A 44 1.11 15.90 3.96
N ILE A 45 1.36 14.59 4.08
CA ILE A 45 2.04 14.01 5.23
C ILE A 45 3.48 14.51 5.30
N LEU A 46 4.27 14.31 4.24
CA LEU A 46 5.69 14.62 4.22
C LEU A 46 5.98 16.11 4.40
N ASP A 47 5.30 16.97 3.64
CA ASP A 47 5.69 18.37 3.54
C ASP A 47 4.96 19.30 4.53
N ARG A 48 3.90 18.81 5.19
CA ARG A 48 3.12 19.63 6.14
C ARG A 48 3.01 19.05 7.55
N LEU A 49 3.00 17.72 7.70
CA LEU A 49 2.73 17.08 9.00
C LEU A 49 3.99 16.50 9.66
N MET A 50 4.84 15.83 8.88
CA MET A 50 6.02 15.10 9.40
C MET A 50 6.96 15.98 10.22
N GLY A 51 7.20 17.23 9.80
CA GLY A 51 8.06 18.16 10.54
C GLY A 51 7.58 18.40 11.98
N LYS A 52 6.26 18.53 12.18
CA LYS A 52 5.67 18.67 13.51
C LYS A 52 5.67 17.35 14.27
N TRP A 53 5.40 16.24 13.61
CA TRP A 53 5.37 14.93 14.25
C TRP A 53 6.75 14.42 14.68
N ASN A 54 7.83 15.05 14.24
CA ASN A 54 9.20 14.81 14.69
C ASN A 54 9.74 15.87 15.68
N SER A 55 8.88 16.78 16.15
CA SER A 55 9.23 17.68 17.25
C SER A 55 8.95 17.00 18.60
N GLY A 56 9.91 17.09 19.53
CA GLY A 56 9.84 16.44 20.85
C GLY A 56 8.58 16.85 21.61
N PRO A 57 7.88 15.92 22.30
CA PRO A 57 8.29 14.56 22.69
C PRO A 57 8.01 13.46 21.65
N HIS A 58 7.65 13.82 20.43
CA HIS A 58 7.22 12.86 19.43
C HIS A 58 8.37 12.24 18.63
N VAL A 59 8.23 10.96 18.30
CA VAL A 59 9.13 10.24 17.38
C VAL A 59 8.29 9.57 16.31
N THR A 60 8.47 9.97 15.05
CA THR A 60 7.71 9.35 13.94
C THR A 60 8.63 8.50 13.07
N GLY A 61 8.31 7.22 12.96
CA GLY A 61 8.82 6.36 11.92
C GLY A 61 8.03 6.57 10.63
N TYR A 62 8.73 6.68 9.51
CA TYR A 62 8.14 6.73 8.18
C TYR A 62 8.79 5.65 7.32
N VAL A 63 7.96 4.78 6.76
CA VAL A 63 8.37 3.71 5.85
C VAL A 63 7.61 3.89 4.56
N ASP A 64 8.30 3.93 3.43
CA ASP A 64 7.67 3.95 2.11
C ASP A 64 8.08 2.70 1.33
N PHE A 65 7.18 1.72 1.25
CA PHE A 65 7.50 0.46 0.56
C PHE A 65 7.71 0.64 -0.94
N ALA A 66 7.29 1.75 -1.53
CA ALA A 66 7.52 2.05 -2.92
C ALA A 66 8.88 2.71 -3.20
N GLU A 67 9.66 3.06 -2.17
CA GLU A 67 10.94 3.79 -2.31
C GLU A 67 11.95 3.09 -3.23
N SER A 68 11.93 1.75 -3.24
CA SER A 68 12.82 0.92 -4.08
C SER A 68 12.44 0.89 -5.56
N VAL A 69 11.24 1.35 -5.93
CA VAL A 69 10.78 1.37 -7.32
C VAL A 69 11.33 2.60 -8.02
N LYS A 70 12.59 2.48 -8.49
CA LYS A 70 13.38 3.61 -9.02
C LYS A 70 12.68 4.41 -10.10
N ASP A 71 11.99 3.74 -11.02
CA ASP A 71 11.38 4.37 -12.18
C ASP A 71 10.14 5.24 -11.83
N HIS A 72 9.61 5.13 -10.61
CA HIS A 72 8.34 5.75 -10.24
C HIS A 72 8.33 6.35 -8.81
N HIS A 73 9.47 6.75 -8.27
CA HIS A 73 9.54 7.34 -6.93
C HIS A 73 10.20 8.74 -6.91
N PRO A 74 9.63 9.74 -6.18
CA PRO A 74 10.16 11.10 -6.07
C PRO A 74 11.61 11.22 -5.63
N ILE A 75 12.08 10.32 -4.76
CA ILE A 75 13.47 10.33 -4.28
C ILE A 75 14.48 10.13 -5.42
N HIS A 76 14.06 9.50 -6.53
CA HIS A 76 14.88 9.25 -7.72
C HIS A 76 14.58 10.25 -8.85
N GLY A 77 13.91 11.37 -8.54
CA GLY A 77 13.53 12.38 -9.52
C GLY A 77 12.35 12.00 -10.41
N GLN A 78 11.61 10.93 -10.06
CA GLN A 78 10.44 10.46 -10.81
C GLN A 78 9.12 10.80 -10.11
N SER A 79 7.98 10.58 -10.75
CA SER A 79 6.68 10.73 -10.11
C SER A 79 6.10 9.37 -9.74
N PHE A 80 5.29 9.31 -8.67
CA PHE A 80 4.49 8.13 -8.34
C PHE A 80 3.68 7.65 -9.58
N PRO A 81 3.47 6.36 -9.80
CA PRO A 81 2.74 5.90 -10.98
C PRO A 81 1.26 6.31 -10.90
N TRP A 82 0.63 6.55 -12.05
CA TRP A 82 -0.83 6.71 -12.13
C TRP A 82 -1.54 5.36 -12.01
N GLY A 83 -0.96 4.30 -12.58
CA GLY A 83 -1.46 2.93 -12.43
C GLY A 83 -1.11 2.34 -11.06
N SER A 84 -1.56 1.10 -10.84
CA SER A 84 -1.23 0.36 -9.63
C SER A 84 0.26 0.06 -9.51
N TRP A 85 0.76 -0.08 -8.27
CA TRP A 85 2.14 -0.54 -8.05
C TRP A 85 2.37 -1.97 -8.53
N SER A 86 1.32 -2.79 -8.64
CA SER A 86 1.38 -4.13 -9.26
C SER A 86 1.78 -4.10 -10.74
N ASN A 87 1.65 -2.95 -11.40
CA ASN A 87 2.12 -2.75 -12.77
C ASN A 87 3.63 -2.51 -12.86
N CYS A 88 4.27 -2.13 -11.77
CA CYS A 88 5.71 -1.91 -11.70
C CYS A 88 6.41 -3.24 -11.37
N THR A 89 7.72 -3.30 -11.62
CA THR A 89 8.53 -4.43 -11.15
C THR A 89 8.42 -4.52 -9.63
N PRO A 90 7.92 -5.64 -9.08
CA PRO A 90 7.71 -5.77 -7.65
C PRO A 90 9.05 -5.77 -6.91
N PRO A 91 9.19 -5.01 -5.82
CA PRO A 91 10.38 -5.07 -4.99
C PRO A 91 10.48 -6.40 -4.26
N SER A 92 11.68 -6.75 -3.78
CA SER A 92 11.88 -7.99 -3.04
C SER A 92 11.29 -7.88 -1.63
N LEU A 93 10.61 -8.94 -1.20
CA LEU A 93 10.03 -9.01 0.15
C LEU A 93 11.08 -8.79 1.25
N PRO A 94 12.27 -9.45 1.23
CA PRO A 94 13.30 -9.22 2.25
C PRO A 94 13.78 -7.75 2.35
N PHE A 95 13.77 -7.02 1.23
CA PHE A 95 14.12 -5.59 1.25
C PHE A 95 13.06 -4.78 1.99
N LEU A 96 11.77 -5.00 1.68
CA LEU A 96 10.68 -4.29 2.35
C LEU A 96 10.60 -4.63 3.85
N THR A 97 10.78 -5.89 4.22
CA THR A 97 10.81 -6.28 5.63
C THR A 97 11.97 -5.62 6.36
N THR A 98 13.16 -5.59 5.74
CA THR A 98 14.33 -4.90 6.31
C THR A 98 14.07 -3.40 6.49
N GLN A 99 13.39 -2.74 5.54
CA GLN A 99 13.06 -1.32 5.63
C GLN A 99 12.14 -1.03 6.84
N LEU A 100 11.09 -1.85 7.03
CA LEU A 100 10.21 -1.75 8.19
C LEU A 100 10.94 -2.03 9.50
N GLU A 101 11.69 -3.13 9.56
CA GLU A 101 12.43 -3.55 10.75
C GLU A 101 13.47 -2.51 11.17
N SER A 102 14.23 -1.96 10.21
CA SER A 102 15.24 -0.93 10.48
C SER A 102 14.60 0.37 10.99
N CYS A 103 13.43 0.74 10.47
CA CYS A 103 12.68 1.90 10.96
C CYS A 103 12.24 1.70 12.42
N LEU A 104 11.61 0.56 12.72
CA LEU A 104 11.16 0.21 14.07
C LEU A 104 12.32 0.05 15.06
N GLU A 105 13.44 -0.53 14.62
CA GLU A 105 14.68 -0.62 15.39
C GLU A 105 15.22 0.77 15.71
N SER A 106 15.30 1.67 14.73
CA SER A 106 15.75 3.05 14.96
C SER A 106 14.87 3.78 15.98
N MET A 107 13.54 3.62 15.89
CA MET A 107 12.62 4.17 16.88
C MET A 107 12.84 3.56 18.28
N THR A 108 13.03 2.25 18.34
CA THR A 108 13.25 1.52 19.60
C THR A 108 14.57 1.95 20.25
N GLN A 109 15.63 2.11 19.45
CA GLN A 109 16.92 2.63 19.90
C GLN A 109 16.79 4.05 20.47
N LYS A 110 15.93 4.92 19.89
CA LYS A 110 15.62 6.23 20.49
C LYS A 110 14.92 6.07 21.83
N GLY A 111 13.96 5.15 21.96
CA GLY A 111 13.32 4.83 23.24
C GLY A 111 14.32 4.35 24.30
N ILE A 112 15.29 3.52 23.91
CA ILE A 112 16.38 3.06 24.78
C ILE A 112 17.29 4.23 25.20
N LYS A 113 17.67 5.12 24.27
CA LYS A 113 18.45 6.34 24.58
C LYS A 113 17.75 7.26 25.56
N LEU A 114 16.42 7.31 25.49
CA LEU A 114 15.58 8.06 26.42
C LEU A 114 15.31 7.28 27.72
N GLY A 115 15.87 6.09 27.93
CA GLY A 115 15.63 5.29 29.15
C GLY A 115 14.21 4.71 29.30
N THR A 116 13.34 4.90 28.30
CA THR A 116 11.94 4.39 28.32
C THR A 116 11.84 2.88 28.07
N ILE A 117 12.87 2.31 27.44
CA ILE A 117 12.94 0.89 27.08
C ILE A 117 14.16 0.25 27.76
N SER A 118 13.91 -0.67 28.69
CA SER A 118 14.91 -1.39 29.46
C SER A 118 15.07 -2.84 29.03
N SER A 119 16.20 -3.46 29.42
CA SER A 119 16.48 -4.89 29.25
C SER A 119 15.36 -5.78 29.80
N HIS A 120 14.79 -5.41 30.96
CA HIS A 120 13.69 -6.14 31.58
C HIS A 120 12.38 -6.06 30.77
N GLN A 121 12.05 -4.89 30.20
CA GLN A 121 10.87 -4.76 29.34
C GLN A 121 11.02 -5.59 28.07
N ILE A 122 12.22 -5.59 27.46
CA ILE A 122 12.53 -6.43 26.29
C ILE A 122 12.33 -7.91 26.63
N PHE A 123 12.87 -8.38 27.75
CA PHE A 123 12.68 -9.75 28.21
C PHE A 123 11.20 -10.10 28.41
N THR A 124 10.45 -9.22 29.09
CA THR A 124 9.04 -9.44 29.42
C THR A 124 8.21 -9.60 28.16
N VAL A 125 8.33 -8.66 27.21
CA VAL A 125 7.59 -8.71 25.93
C VAL A 125 7.99 -9.92 25.11
N LEU A 126 9.29 -10.25 25.03
CA LEU A 126 9.76 -11.43 24.31
C LEU A 126 9.22 -12.73 24.94
N SER A 127 9.24 -12.86 26.26
CA SER A 127 8.79 -14.05 26.99
C SER A 127 7.29 -14.32 26.91
N LYS A 128 6.48 -13.26 26.67
CA LYS A 128 5.03 -13.36 26.48
C LYS A 128 4.66 -14.24 25.29
N TRP A 129 5.45 -14.17 24.21
CA TRP A 129 5.15 -14.84 22.93
C TRP A 129 6.10 -15.97 22.58
N HIS A 130 7.28 -16.02 23.21
CA HIS A 130 8.35 -16.94 22.82
C HIS A 130 8.87 -17.81 23.97
N GLY A 131 9.06 -19.10 23.69
CA GLY A 131 9.80 -20.01 24.56
C GLY A 131 11.32 -19.78 24.43
N LEU A 132 11.94 -19.13 25.42
CA LEU A 132 13.33 -18.66 25.31
C LEU A 132 14.39 -19.70 25.69
N SER A 133 14.05 -20.66 26.53
CA SER A 133 15.01 -21.55 27.19
C SER A 133 15.95 -22.29 26.23
N THR A 134 15.40 -22.93 25.19
CA THR A 134 16.18 -23.68 24.20
C THR A 134 17.03 -22.78 23.32
N ALA A 135 16.47 -21.64 22.88
CA ALA A 135 17.20 -20.69 22.04
C ALA A 135 18.36 -20.03 22.79
N LEU A 136 18.14 -19.61 24.04
CA LEU A 136 19.18 -19.01 24.88
C LEU A 136 20.32 -20.00 25.19
N LYS A 137 20.01 -21.27 25.48
CA LYS A 137 21.04 -22.31 25.64
C LYS A 137 21.87 -22.47 24.37
N GLN A 138 21.22 -22.58 23.21
CA GLN A 138 21.91 -22.70 21.93
C GLN A 138 22.83 -21.49 21.64
N ILE A 139 22.38 -20.27 21.94
CA ILE A 139 23.18 -19.04 21.77
C ILE A 139 24.37 -19.01 22.74
N LEU A 140 24.18 -19.40 24.00
CA LEU A 140 25.25 -19.45 25.00
C LEU A 140 26.28 -20.54 24.70
N ASP A 141 25.83 -21.71 24.24
CA ASP A 141 26.69 -22.86 23.92
C ASP A 141 27.47 -22.63 22.62
N GLY A 142 26.84 -22.04 21.60
CA GLY A 142 27.50 -21.70 20.33
C GLY A 142 28.57 -20.59 20.45
N ASN A 143 28.51 -19.78 21.52
CA ASN A 143 29.48 -18.74 21.82
C ASN A 143 30.70 -19.25 22.63
N ASN A 144 30.65 -20.47 23.17
CA ASN A 144 31.73 -21.09 23.94
C ASN A 144 32.50 -22.12 23.09
N SER A 145 33.27 -21.65 22.11
CA SER A 145 34.32 -22.48 21.47
C SER A 145 35.57 -22.68 22.35
N ASN A 146 35.63 -22.06 23.53
CA ASN A 146 36.62 -22.37 24.56
C ASN A 146 35.98 -23.20 25.68
N SER A 147 36.05 -24.52 25.50
CA SER A 147 35.76 -25.49 26.54
C SER A 147 36.77 -25.34 27.69
N ARG A 148 36.38 -24.64 28.77
CA ARG A 148 36.87 -24.85 30.16
C ARG A 148 36.26 -23.80 31.08
N LYS A 149 35.02 -24.06 31.52
CA LYS A 149 34.48 -23.82 32.87
C LYS A 149 32.97 -24.03 32.83
N ALA A 150 32.56 -25.29 32.74
CA ALA A 150 31.20 -25.68 33.08
C ALA A 150 31.06 -25.59 34.61
N VAL A 151 30.77 -24.40 35.13
CA VAL A 151 30.23 -24.29 36.49
C VAL A 151 28.76 -24.66 36.38
N SER A 152 28.44 -25.89 36.76
CA SER A 152 27.08 -26.38 36.91
C SER A 152 26.40 -25.65 38.06
N VAL A 153 25.70 -24.55 37.80
CA VAL A 153 24.83 -23.91 38.79
C VAL A 153 23.41 -24.39 38.57
N ARG A 154 22.86 -25.03 39.60
CA ARG A 154 21.62 -25.82 39.64
C ARG A 154 20.30 -25.05 39.51
N ASN A 155 20.31 -23.75 39.20
CA ASN A 155 19.09 -22.93 39.07
C ASN A 155 18.98 -22.27 37.68
N ASN A 156 18.43 -23.02 36.71
CA ASN A 156 18.20 -22.57 35.34
C ASN A 156 16.84 -21.86 35.18
N SER A 157 16.63 -20.75 35.88
CA SER A 157 15.49 -19.89 35.51
C SER A 157 15.76 -19.28 34.12
N VAL A 158 14.70 -19.04 33.35
CA VAL A 158 14.83 -18.42 32.02
C VAL A 158 15.40 -17.00 32.12
N LEU A 159 15.07 -16.29 33.20
CA LEU A 159 15.63 -14.98 33.53
C LEU A 159 17.14 -15.03 33.76
N ASN A 160 17.64 -16.02 34.52
CA ASN A 160 19.10 -16.17 34.74
C ASN A 160 19.84 -16.46 33.43
N LEU A 161 19.24 -17.23 32.52
CA LEU A 161 19.82 -17.48 31.18
C LEU A 161 19.83 -16.21 30.33
N TRP A 162 18.77 -15.39 30.43
CA TRP A 162 18.69 -14.10 29.76
C TRP A 162 19.77 -13.14 30.25
N GLU A 163 19.86 -12.88 31.56
CA GLU A 163 20.85 -11.97 32.15
C GLU A 163 22.29 -12.37 31.78
N ARG A 164 22.60 -13.68 31.83
CA ARG A 164 23.90 -14.19 31.40
C ARG A 164 24.19 -13.95 29.93
N ALA A 165 23.19 -14.11 29.06
CA ALA A 165 23.34 -13.89 27.62
C ALA A 165 23.45 -12.40 27.28
N VAL A 166 22.69 -11.54 27.96
CA VAL A 166 22.80 -10.06 27.83
C VAL A 166 24.19 -9.61 28.28
N PHE A 167 24.68 -10.09 29.43
CA PHE A 167 26.02 -9.77 29.91
C PHE A 167 27.12 -10.24 28.93
N ALA A 168 27.02 -11.46 28.40
CA ALA A 168 27.96 -11.95 27.39
C ALA A 168 27.93 -11.12 26.10
N SER A 169 26.75 -10.59 25.72
CA SER A 169 26.58 -9.72 24.56
C SER A 169 27.09 -8.30 24.79
N SER A 170 26.93 -7.74 26.00
CA SER A 170 27.38 -6.39 26.34
C SER A 170 28.90 -6.26 26.39
N VAL A 171 29.59 -7.30 26.89
CA VAL A 171 31.06 -7.37 26.86
C VAL A 171 31.61 -7.26 25.43
N ARG A 172 30.89 -7.76 24.42
CA ARG A 172 31.31 -7.66 23.01
C ARG A 172 31.10 -6.26 22.42
N LEU A 173 30.04 -5.56 22.82
CA LEU A 173 29.78 -4.19 22.38
C LEU A 173 30.82 -3.19 22.91
N ASN A 174 31.47 -3.48 24.04
CA ASN A 174 32.53 -2.63 24.60
C ASN A 174 33.79 -2.49 23.72
N ALA A 175 33.92 -3.27 22.64
CA ALA A 175 35.04 -3.15 21.70
C ALA A 175 34.84 -2.06 20.62
N GLU A 176 33.64 -1.49 20.52
CA GLU A 176 33.31 -0.39 19.60
C GLU A 176 32.91 0.84 20.45
N GLU A 177 33.69 1.93 20.37
CA GLU A 177 33.60 3.10 21.27
C GLU A 177 32.23 3.79 21.30
N SER A 178 31.89 4.40 22.44
CA SER A 178 30.86 5.44 22.54
C SER A 178 31.28 6.55 23.49
N GLY A 179 30.91 7.79 23.15
CA GLY A 179 31.22 9.00 23.92
C GLY A 179 29.97 9.72 24.43
N GLY A 180 30.20 10.60 25.41
CA GLY A 180 29.33 11.75 25.75
C GLY A 180 28.24 11.55 26.82
N LEU A 181 27.93 10.33 27.25
CA LEU A 181 26.94 10.05 28.30
C LEU A 181 27.59 9.96 29.69
N SER A 182 26.78 10.12 30.75
CA SER A 182 27.26 9.79 32.10
C SER A 182 27.50 8.27 32.22
N LEU A 183 28.41 7.85 33.11
CA LEU A 183 28.83 6.45 33.24
C LEU A 183 27.63 5.51 33.53
N GLU A 184 26.64 5.97 34.29
CA GLU A 184 25.43 5.18 34.61
C GLU A 184 24.45 5.10 33.43
N GLU A 185 24.19 6.20 32.73
CA GLU A 185 23.33 6.20 31.53
C GLU A 185 23.94 5.33 30.41
N GLU A 186 25.27 5.35 30.30
CA GLU A 186 26.01 4.55 29.33
C GLU A 186 25.88 3.04 29.61
N THR A 187 25.90 2.62 30.88
CA THR A 187 25.74 1.20 31.23
C THR A 187 24.32 0.70 30.99
N TYR A 188 23.30 1.49 31.38
CA TYR A 188 21.90 1.17 31.10
C TYR A 188 21.62 1.09 29.59
N TYR A 189 22.11 2.07 28.84
CA TYR A 189 21.98 2.09 27.38
C TYR A 189 22.62 0.85 26.74
N LYS A 190 23.85 0.51 27.15
CA LYS A 190 24.57 -0.68 26.66
C LYS A 190 23.82 -1.96 26.96
N GLU A 191 23.34 -2.14 28.19
CA GLU A 191 22.59 -3.32 28.59
C GLU A 191 21.32 -3.50 27.75
N ALA A 192 20.51 -2.44 27.62
CA ALA A 192 19.28 -2.46 26.84
C ALA A 192 19.55 -2.70 25.34
N MET A 193 20.64 -2.17 24.79
CA MET A 193 21.04 -2.42 23.41
C MET A 193 21.46 -3.88 23.18
N SER A 194 22.23 -4.45 24.11
CA SER A 194 22.58 -5.88 24.09
C SER A 194 21.34 -6.77 24.20
N ALA A 195 20.40 -6.41 25.06
CA ALA A 195 19.11 -7.09 25.21
C ALA A 195 18.30 -7.08 23.90
N LEU A 196 18.24 -5.94 23.21
CA LEU A 196 17.53 -5.83 21.92
C LEU A 196 18.17 -6.72 20.85
N ASN A 197 19.50 -6.70 20.74
CA ASN A 197 20.25 -7.54 19.80
C ASN A 197 20.06 -9.04 20.11
N LEU A 198 20.07 -9.41 21.39
CA LEU A 198 19.82 -10.78 21.83
C LEU A 198 18.40 -11.23 21.49
N ALA A 199 17.38 -10.38 21.70
CA ALA A 199 16.00 -10.68 21.33
C ALA A 199 15.85 -10.99 19.84
N LYS A 200 16.49 -10.18 18.97
CA LYS A 200 16.52 -10.40 17.52
C LYS A 200 17.15 -11.76 17.18
N GLU A 201 18.24 -12.12 17.84
CA GLU A 201 18.92 -13.39 17.60
C GLU A 201 18.09 -14.60 18.08
N VAL A 202 17.39 -14.48 19.22
CA VAL A 202 16.46 -15.52 19.69
C VAL A 202 15.37 -15.79 18.63
N ILE A 203 14.77 -14.75 18.07
CA ILE A 203 13.76 -14.90 17.01
C ILE A 203 14.35 -15.56 15.76
N ARG A 204 15.56 -15.17 15.34
CA ARG A 204 16.26 -15.79 14.20
C ARG A 204 16.51 -17.29 14.40
N VAL A 205 16.93 -17.70 15.60
CA VAL A 205 17.11 -19.12 15.94
C VAL A 205 15.79 -19.86 15.80
N GLN A 206 14.70 -19.29 16.32
CA GLN A 206 13.38 -19.93 16.23
C GLN A 206 12.83 -19.97 14.80
N GLN A 207 13.10 -18.95 13.97
CA GLN A 207 12.74 -18.94 12.56
C GLN A 207 13.46 -20.06 11.79
N LYS A 208 14.74 -20.32 12.09
CA LYS A 208 15.50 -21.44 11.49
C LYS A 208 14.83 -22.80 11.75
N TRP A 209 14.23 -23.00 12.93
CA TRP A 209 13.50 -24.23 13.23
C TRP A 209 12.26 -24.45 12.35
N ARG A 210 11.72 -23.38 11.74
CA ARG A 210 10.52 -23.39 10.90
C ARG A 210 10.80 -23.40 9.39
N ALA A 211 12.06 -23.27 8.98
CA ALA A 211 12.45 -23.10 7.58
C ALA A 211 11.89 -24.19 6.64
N ASN A 212 11.96 -25.46 7.05
CA ASN A 212 11.44 -26.57 6.23
C ASN A 212 9.91 -26.52 6.05
N ALA A 213 9.19 -26.08 7.08
CA ALA A 213 7.74 -25.95 7.03
C ALA A 213 7.31 -24.78 6.14
N ILE A 214 8.05 -23.66 6.19
CA ILE A 214 7.86 -22.50 5.30
C ILE A 214 8.10 -22.90 3.84
N LYS A 215 9.21 -23.60 3.57
CA LYS A 215 9.52 -24.12 2.23
C LYS A 215 8.40 -24.99 1.68
N HIS A 216 7.91 -25.95 2.47
CA HIS A 216 6.79 -26.80 2.07
C HIS A 216 5.50 -25.99 1.84
N LEU A 217 5.21 -24.99 2.68
CA LEU A 217 4.05 -24.11 2.55
C LEU A 217 4.07 -23.34 1.22
N ASN A 218 5.21 -22.72 0.90
CA ASN A 218 5.37 -21.93 -0.34
C ASN A 218 5.26 -22.81 -1.59
N GLN A 219 5.80 -24.03 -1.55
CA GLN A 219 5.72 -24.98 -2.66
C GLN A 219 4.30 -25.49 -2.91
N THR A 220 3.53 -25.71 -1.84
CA THR A 220 2.16 -26.24 -1.93
C THR A 220 1.10 -25.16 -2.12
N GLY A 221 1.44 -23.89 -1.91
CA GLY A 221 0.47 -22.78 -1.93
C GLY A 221 -0.54 -22.84 -0.77
N GLY A 222 -0.20 -23.53 0.31
CA GLY A 222 -1.05 -23.68 1.50
C GLY A 222 -1.11 -22.42 2.36
N PHE A 223 -1.90 -22.49 3.45
CA PHE A 223 -1.99 -21.42 4.45
C PHE A 223 -1.65 -21.95 5.85
N SER A 224 -0.86 -21.18 6.62
CA SER A 224 -0.57 -21.47 8.01
C SER A 224 -0.42 -20.19 8.82
N ARG A 225 -1.37 -19.96 9.73
CA ARG A 225 -1.36 -18.79 10.62
C ARG A 225 -0.11 -18.73 11.52
N SER A 226 0.36 -19.87 12.02
CA SER A 226 1.53 -19.91 12.90
C SER A 226 2.83 -19.55 12.18
N LEU A 227 2.99 -19.99 10.93
CA LEU A 227 4.14 -19.64 10.09
C LEU A 227 4.07 -18.17 9.65
N ALA A 228 2.88 -17.68 9.30
CA ALA A 228 2.66 -16.27 8.97
C ALA A 228 3.00 -15.34 10.15
N ASN A 229 2.50 -15.67 11.35
CA ASN A 229 2.84 -14.94 12.57
C ASN A 229 4.35 -14.98 12.80
N SER A 230 4.99 -16.15 12.65
CA SER A 230 6.44 -16.26 12.86
C SER A 230 7.28 -15.37 11.95
N ALA A 231 6.80 -15.08 10.73
CA ALA A 231 7.47 -14.18 9.80
C ALA A 231 7.41 -12.71 10.24
N THR A 232 6.42 -12.35 11.07
CA THR A 232 6.17 -10.97 11.53
C THR A 232 6.52 -10.75 13.00
N ASP A 233 7.15 -11.73 13.68
CA ASP A 233 7.45 -11.67 15.12
C ASP A 233 8.32 -10.48 15.50
N TRP A 234 9.39 -10.24 14.74
CA TRP A 234 10.31 -9.16 15.05
C TRP A 234 9.68 -7.76 14.95
N PRO A 235 9.05 -7.35 13.83
CA PRO A 235 8.39 -6.05 13.79
C PRO A 235 7.25 -5.93 14.81
N CYS A 236 6.51 -7.00 15.11
CA CYS A 236 5.44 -6.96 16.11
C CYS A 236 5.97 -6.79 17.54
N LEU A 237 7.11 -7.43 17.87
CA LEU A 237 7.76 -7.25 19.16
C LEU A 237 8.23 -5.80 19.35
N LEU A 238 8.83 -5.19 18.32
CA LEU A 238 9.25 -3.79 18.36
C LEU A 238 8.06 -2.84 18.52
N LEU A 239 6.95 -3.11 17.83
CA LEU A 239 5.71 -2.35 17.99
C LEU A 239 5.16 -2.44 19.41
N GLU A 240 5.15 -3.63 20.02
CA GLU A 240 4.69 -3.81 21.41
C GLU A 240 5.61 -3.10 22.41
N LEU A 241 6.93 -3.13 22.20
CA LEU A 241 7.89 -2.37 23.01
C LEU A 241 7.67 -0.86 22.92
N LEU A 242 7.60 -0.32 21.70
CA LEU A 242 7.35 1.10 21.46
C LEU A 242 6.00 1.53 22.05
N SER A 243 4.96 0.71 21.88
CA SER A 243 3.64 0.98 22.44
C SER A 243 3.68 0.98 23.97
N SER A 244 4.38 0.03 24.58
CA SER A 244 4.53 -0.08 26.04
C SER A 244 5.36 1.06 26.64
N ALA A 245 6.33 1.56 25.89
CA ALA A 245 7.20 2.68 26.28
C ALA A 245 6.55 4.06 26.06
N ALA A 246 5.43 4.13 25.32
CA ALA A 246 4.80 5.40 25.01
C ALA A 246 4.25 6.07 26.30
N GLU A 247 4.71 7.30 26.56
CA GLU A 247 4.39 8.12 27.72
C GLU A 247 4.10 9.57 27.30
N ILE A 248 3.06 10.16 27.91
CA ILE A 248 2.64 11.54 27.63
C ILE A 248 3.78 12.51 27.98
N ASP A 249 3.97 13.54 27.17
CA ASP A 249 5.00 14.57 27.32
C ASP A 249 6.47 14.09 27.38
N TYR A 250 6.73 12.80 27.17
CA TYR A 250 8.07 12.23 27.24
C TYR A 250 8.50 11.47 25.99
N PHE A 251 7.79 10.39 25.63
CA PHE A 251 8.10 9.57 24.46
C PHE A 251 6.81 9.15 23.76
N GLN A 252 6.55 9.75 22.60
CA GLN A 252 5.31 9.51 21.85
C GLN A 252 5.63 8.98 20.46
N PRO A 253 5.89 7.66 20.32
CA PRO A 253 6.20 7.04 19.05
C PRO A 253 4.97 6.99 18.15
N LYS A 254 5.16 7.13 16.84
CA LYS A 254 4.14 6.97 15.80
C LYS A 254 4.74 6.29 14.58
N LEU A 255 3.95 5.54 13.84
CA LEU A 255 4.40 4.89 12.61
C LEU A 255 3.52 5.28 11.44
N VAL A 256 4.13 5.76 10.37
CA VAL A 256 3.48 5.97 9.08
C VAL A 256 4.05 4.94 8.10
N ILE A 257 3.17 4.11 7.54
CA ILE A 257 3.51 3.16 6.48
C ILE A 257 2.84 3.62 5.19
N ASN A 258 3.64 4.10 4.24
CA ASN A 258 3.19 4.52 2.93
C ASN A 258 3.29 3.37 1.91
N ASN A 259 2.30 3.30 1.02
CA ASN A 259 2.18 2.31 -0.03
C ASN A 259 2.16 0.86 0.49
N ILE A 260 1.39 0.58 1.55
CA ILE A 260 1.26 -0.76 2.16
C ILE A 260 0.88 -1.87 1.15
N GLU A 261 0.17 -1.53 0.09
CA GLU A 261 -0.19 -2.44 -1.01
C GLU A 261 1.02 -3.01 -1.77
N VAL A 262 2.17 -2.34 -1.74
CA VAL A 262 3.40 -2.83 -2.38
C VAL A 262 3.90 -4.07 -1.68
N LEU A 263 3.79 -4.12 -0.34
CA LEU A 263 4.18 -5.28 0.45
C LEU A 263 3.35 -6.51 0.08
N LYS A 264 2.05 -6.35 -0.18
CA LYS A 264 1.17 -7.46 -0.59
C LYS A 264 1.61 -8.12 -1.90
N ASN A 265 2.17 -7.34 -2.82
CA ASN A 265 2.55 -7.76 -4.16
C ASN A 265 4.07 -7.99 -4.33
N ALA A 266 4.83 -7.98 -3.23
CA ALA A 266 6.28 -8.12 -3.26
C ALA A 266 6.73 -9.48 -3.78
N MET A 267 7.93 -9.52 -4.39
CA MET A 267 8.50 -10.75 -4.91
C MET A 267 9.23 -11.53 -3.82
N LEU A 268 8.86 -12.80 -3.68
CA LEU A 268 9.59 -13.73 -2.83
C LEU A 268 10.88 -14.17 -3.55
N MET A 269 12.04 -13.93 -2.93
CA MET A 269 13.35 -14.28 -3.53
C MET A 269 13.82 -15.68 -3.15
N ASP A 270 13.42 -16.14 -1.96
CA ASP A 270 13.79 -17.42 -1.38
C ASP A 270 12.69 -17.95 -0.45
N ASP A 271 12.82 -19.20 -0.01
CA ASP A 271 11.91 -19.82 0.96
C ASP A 271 12.27 -19.48 2.42
N SER A 272 12.92 -18.33 2.65
CA SER A 272 13.29 -17.90 4.01
C SER A 272 12.08 -17.44 4.83
N THR A 273 11.01 -17.03 4.16
CA THR A 273 9.78 -16.50 4.75
C THR A 273 8.54 -16.93 3.95
N VAL A 274 7.36 -16.65 4.49
CA VAL A 274 6.08 -16.91 3.81
C VAL A 274 5.88 -15.96 2.62
N CYS A 275 4.95 -16.27 1.72
CA CYS A 275 4.63 -15.40 0.60
C CYS A 275 4.18 -13.99 1.06
N ALA A 276 4.39 -13.01 0.17
CA ALA A 276 4.23 -11.59 0.48
C ALA A 276 2.81 -11.20 0.95
N SER A 277 1.77 -11.76 0.33
CA SER A 277 0.39 -11.56 0.76
C SER A 277 0.13 -12.08 2.18
N MET A 278 0.66 -13.26 2.51
CA MET A 278 0.52 -13.84 3.84
C MET A 278 1.29 -13.04 4.91
N TYR A 279 2.49 -12.56 4.58
CA TYR A 279 3.25 -11.66 5.45
C TYR A 279 2.47 -10.36 5.71
N HIS A 280 1.98 -9.73 4.64
CA HIS A 280 1.20 -8.51 4.68
C HIS A 280 -0.05 -8.64 5.58
N ASP A 281 -0.87 -9.67 5.34
CA ASP A 281 -2.12 -9.87 6.07
C ASP A 281 -1.84 -10.20 7.54
N SER A 282 -0.78 -10.99 7.81
CA SER A 282 -0.33 -11.28 9.18
C SER A 282 0.14 -10.03 9.91
N LEU A 283 0.92 -9.16 9.26
CA LEU A 283 1.42 -7.93 9.86
C LEU A 283 0.25 -7.03 10.24
N ILE A 284 -0.68 -6.78 9.31
CA ILE A 284 -1.86 -5.96 9.55
C ILE A 284 -2.72 -6.53 10.68
N TRP A 285 -3.00 -7.84 10.64
CA TRP A 285 -3.78 -8.51 11.68
C TRP A 285 -3.15 -8.35 13.07
N ARG A 286 -1.83 -8.48 13.17
CA ARG A 286 -1.12 -8.36 14.45
C ARG A 286 -1.05 -6.94 14.97
N ILE A 287 -0.93 -5.94 14.08
CA ILE A 287 -1.03 -4.52 14.48
C ILE A 287 -2.41 -4.24 15.09
N ILE A 288 -3.48 -4.72 14.46
CA ILE A 288 -4.86 -4.59 14.99
C ILE A 288 -4.98 -5.30 16.32
N ALA A 289 -4.51 -6.54 16.42
CA ALA A 289 -4.59 -7.33 17.65
C ALA A 289 -3.84 -6.65 18.81
N LEU A 290 -2.67 -6.04 18.54
CA LEU A 290 -1.94 -5.27 19.53
C LEU A 290 -2.74 -4.04 19.98
N GLY A 291 -3.32 -3.29 19.03
CA GLY A 291 -4.16 -2.13 19.32
C GLY A 291 -5.39 -2.48 20.17
N ALA A 292 -6.14 -3.51 19.78
CA ALA A 292 -7.37 -3.91 20.44
C ALA A 292 -7.15 -4.42 21.88
N ASN A 293 -6.04 -5.13 22.14
CA ASN A 293 -5.78 -5.74 23.44
C ASN A 293 -4.99 -4.83 24.39
N GLU A 294 -3.97 -4.13 23.89
CA GLU A 294 -2.98 -3.42 24.72
C GLU A 294 -2.94 -1.90 24.46
N ARG A 295 -3.64 -1.42 23.43
CA ARG A 295 -3.49 -0.10 22.79
C ARG A 295 -2.07 0.10 22.24
N SER A 296 -1.97 0.21 20.92
CA SER A 296 -0.71 0.38 20.21
C SER A 296 -0.35 1.85 20.03
N LEU A 297 0.91 2.15 19.72
CA LEU A 297 1.29 3.45 19.19
C LEU A 297 0.46 3.79 17.93
N PRO A 298 0.22 5.08 17.60
CA PRO A 298 -0.52 5.45 16.39
C PRO A 298 0.14 4.90 15.11
N VAL A 299 -0.58 4.03 14.39
CA VAL A 299 -0.15 3.49 13.09
C VAL A 299 -1.06 4.05 11.99
N ILE A 300 -0.46 4.78 11.05
CA ILE A 300 -1.13 5.37 9.89
C ILE A 300 -0.70 4.61 8.63
N LEU A 301 -1.64 3.90 8.02
CA LEU A 301 -1.44 3.23 6.73
C LEU A 301 -1.91 4.16 5.61
N VAL A 302 -1.04 4.48 4.67
CA VAL A 302 -1.34 5.32 3.52
C VAL A 302 -1.30 4.47 2.27
N THR A 303 -2.39 4.48 1.49
CA THR A 303 -2.53 3.62 0.32
C THR A 303 -3.38 4.25 -0.77
N SER A 304 -3.11 3.89 -2.02
CA SER A 304 -4.04 4.20 -3.11
C SER A 304 -4.70 2.97 -3.72
N ASP A 305 -4.57 1.83 -3.04
CA ASP A 305 -5.22 0.58 -3.40
C ASP A 305 -6.67 0.59 -2.89
N SER A 306 -7.60 0.20 -3.74
CA SER A 306 -9.03 0.15 -3.42
C SER A 306 -9.41 -1.10 -2.62
N TYR A 307 -8.48 -2.05 -2.46
CA TYR A 307 -8.58 -3.17 -1.52
C TYR A 307 -9.04 -2.70 -0.13
N TYR A 308 -8.48 -1.59 0.34
CA TYR A 308 -8.74 -1.06 1.67
C TYR A 308 -10.07 -0.33 1.83
N SER A 309 -10.78 -0.06 0.73
CA SER A 309 -12.08 0.60 0.80
C SER A 309 -13.15 -0.33 1.37
N TYR A 310 -13.29 -1.53 0.81
CA TYR A 310 -14.32 -2.51 1.21
C TYR A 310 -13.78 -3.92 1.44
N ARG A 311 -12.85 -4.38 0.59
CA ARG A 311 -12.40 -5.77 0.60
C ARG A 311 -11.65 -6.13 1.88
N ALA A 312 -10.83 -5.23 2.40
CA ALA A 312 -10.15 -5.42 3.67
C ALA A 312 -11.14 -5.66 4.83
N TYR A 313 -12.25 -4.92 4.87
CA TYR A 313 -13.28 -5.15 5.89
C TYR A 313 -13.87 -6.57 5.81
N MET A 314 -14.15 -7.06 4.60
CA MET A 314 -14.67 -8.41 4.39
C MET A 314 -13.65 -9.49 4.77
N ASP A 315 -12.38 -9.28 4.45
CA ASP A 315 -11.32 -10.25 4.72
C ASP A 315 -10.97 -10.33 6.22
N PHE A 316 -11.11 -9.22 6.96
CA PHE A 316 -10.79 -9.15 8.40
C PHE A 316 -12.00 -9.23 9.34
N GLY A 317 -13.23 -9.06 8.85
CA GLY A 317 -14.46 -9.48 9.53
C GLY A 317 -15.12 -8.52 10.53
N PHE A 318 -14.61 -7.30 10.75
CA PHE A 318 -15.18 -6.35 11.73
C PHE A 318 -15.05 -4.88 11.27
N PRO A 319 -16.08 -4.04 11.38
CA PRO A 319 -16.08 -2.71 10.74
C PRO A 319 -15.18 -1.72 11.49
N ASP A 320 -14.97 -1.97 12.78
CA ASP A 320 -14.20 -1.14 13.69
C ASP A 320 -12.75 -1.61 13.85
N ILE A 321 -12.21 -2.41 12.94
CA ILE A 321 -10.79 -2.83 13.00
C ILE A 321 -9.82 -1.72 12.59
N PHE A 322 -10.30 -0.76 11.79
CA PHE A 322 -9.53 0.39 11.33
C PHE A 322 -10.41 1.62 11.33
N ILE A 323 -9.80 2.77 11.59
CA ILE A 323 -10.39 4.05 11.21
C ILE A 323 -10.08 4.24 9.73
N SER A 324 -11.05 4.00 8.84
CA SER A 324 -10.86 4.22 7.41
C SER A 324 -11.30 5.63 7.02
N ARG A 325 -10.41 6.38 6.35
CA ARG A 325 -10.68 7.73 5.85
C ARG A 325 -10.34 7.82 4.38
N GLU A 326 -11.39 7.82 3.58
CA GLU A 326 -11.26 7.98 2.14
C GLU A 326 -11.06 9.47 1.79
N THR A 327 -10.01 9.76 1.05
CA THR A 327 -9.64 11.11 0.64
C THR A 327 -10.04 11.34 -0.79
N PHE A 328 -10.97 12.27 -0.99
CA PHE A 328 -11.32 12.74 -2.32
C PHE A 328 -10.38 13.85 -2.77
N GLY A 329 -10.20 13.96 -4.08
CA GLY A 329 -9.61 15.16 -4.68
C GLY A 329 -10.38 16.41 -4.25
N TRP A 330 -9.85 17.59 -4.55
CA TRP A 330 -10.59 18.82 -4.25
C TRP A 330 -11.93 18.83 -4.98
N THR A 331 -12.93 19.51 -4.43
CA THR A 331 -14.07 19.90 -5.27
C THR A 331 -13.64 20.96 -6.28
N PRO A 332 -14.36 21.15 -7.40
CA PRO A 332 -14.06 22.25 -8.31
C PRO A 332 -14.10 23.62 -7.63
N ALA A 333 -14.99 23.82 -6.65
CA ALA A 333 -15.08 25.09 -5.91
C ALA A 333 -13.86 25.32 -5.01
N GLU A 334 -13.47 24.31 -4.23
CA GLU A 334 -12.27 24.37 -3.36
C GLU A 334 -11.01 24.63 -4.18
N ALA A 335 -10.81 23.87 -5.26
CA ALA A 335 -9.64 24.04 -6.12
C ALA A 335 -9.63 25.42 -6.78
N LYS A 336 -10.79 25.91 -7.25
CA LYS A 336 -10.91 27.23 -7.89
C LYS A 336 -10.35 28.35 -7.02
N MET A 337 -10.65 28.34 -5.71
CA MET A 337 -10.19 29.36 -4.75
C MET A 337 -8.66 29.47 -4.67
N HIS A 338 -7.93 28.40 -4.98
CA HIS A 338 -6.48 28.35 -4.90
C HIS A 338 -5.79 28.36 -6.28
N MET A 339 -6.49 27.93 -7.32
CA MET A 339 -5.93 27.76 -8.66
C MET A 339 -6.11 29.00 -9.53
N VAL A 340 -7.28 29.64 -9.46
CA VAL A 340 -7.62 30.77 -10.33
C VAL A 340 -6.97 32.06 -9.84
N GLY A 341 -6.36 32.81 -10.77
CA GLY A 341 -5.64 34.05 -10.48
C GLY A 341 -4.14 33.82 -10.23
N ASP A 342 -3.80 32.76 -9.51
CA ASP A 342 -2.41 32.41 -9.18
C ASP A 342 -1.73 31.54 -10.27
N TYR A 343 -2.44 30.53 -10.80
CA TYR A 343 -1.87 29.52 -11.71
C TYR A 343 -2.60 29.47 -13.06
N PHE A 344 -3.92 29.61 -13.03
CA PHE A 344 -4.79 29.55 -14.20
C PHE A 344 -5.75 30.76 -14.26
N SER A 345 -6.12 31.17 -15.46
CA SER A 345 -7.22 32.10 -15.70
C SER A 345 -8.57 31.39 -15.58
N GLN A 346 -9.66 32.16 -15.51
CA GLN A 346 -11.01 31.59 -15.40
C GLN A 346 -11.41 30.73 -16.61
N SER A 347 -11.00 31.12 -17.82
CA SER A 347 -11.26 30.36 -19.04
C SER A 347 -10.48 29.04 -19.06
N GLU A 348 -9.19 29.07 -18.75
CA GLU A 348 -8.36 27.85 -18.62
C GLU A 348 -8.93 26.91 -17.56
N TRP A 349 -9.34 27.44 -16.40
CA TRP A 349 -9.96 26.66 -15.33
C TRP A 349 -11.22 25.91 -15.77
N ASN A 350 -12.09 26.56 -16.56
CA ASN A 350 -13.31 25.93 -17.05
C ASN A 350 -12.98 24.71 -17.92
N VAL A 351 -11.99 24.82 -18.82
CA VAL A 351 -11.51 23.70 -19.65
C VAL A 351 -10.96 22.57 -18.77
N ILE A 352 -10.12 22.88 -17.78
CA ILE A 352 -9.52 21.86 -16.89
C ILE A 352 -10.61 21.09 -16.14
N VAL A 353 -11.56 21.80 -15.52
CA VAL A 353 -12.63 21.15 -14.74
C VAL A 353 -13.49 20.27 -15.62
N GLU A 354 -13.82 20.72 -16.83
CA GLU A 354 -14.61 19.96 -17.79
C GLU A 354 -13.88 18.72 -18.33
N VAL A 355 -12.55 18.81 -18.52
CA VAL A 355 -11.80 17.74 -19.16
C VAL A 355 -11.21 16.76 -18.15
N LEU A 356 -10.54 17.25 -17.11
CA LEU A 356 -9.70 16.47 -16.20
C LEU A 356 -10.22 16.47 -14.76
N GLY A 357 -11.04 17.45 -14.42
CA GLY A 357 -11.50 17.68 -13.07
C GLY A 357 -10.40 18.22 -12.14
N PRO A 358 -10.75 18.46 -10.87
CA PRO A 358 -9.90 19.14 -9.88
C PRO A 358 -8.85 18.22 -9.20
N ASN A 359 -8.35 17.19 -9.90
CA ASN A 359 -7.34 16.29 -9.32
C ASN A 359 -5.99 17.04 -9.15
N PRO A 360 -5.42 17.15 -7.94
CA PRO A 360 -4.21 17.93 -7.69
C PRO A 360 -3.02 17.57 -8.58
N ARG A 361 -2.86 16.29 -8.92
CA ARG A 361 -1.78 15.84 -9.81
C ARG A 361 -1.98 16.32 -11.25
N HIS A 362 -3.20 16.24 -11.79
CA HIS A 362 -3.50 16.80 -13.10
C HIS A 362 -3.22 18.31 -13.14
N LEU A 363 -3.63 19.04 -12.10
CA LEU A 363 -3.42 20.47 -12.00
C LEU A 363 -1.93 20.83 -11.98
N PHE A 364 -1.13 20.09 -11.21
CA PHE A 364 0.32 20.27 -11.15
C PHE A 364 0.99 19.98 -12.49
N GLU A 365 0.70 18.82 -13.10
CA GLU A 365 1.34 18.38 -14.35
C GLU A 365 1.00 19.33 -15.50
N ILE A 366 -0.24 19.81 -15.59
CA ILE A 366 -0.60 20.83 -16.59
C ILE A 366 0.08 22.14 -16.33
N TYR A 367 0.16 22.58 -15.07
CA TYR A 367 0.85 23.83 -14.77
C TYR A 367 2.33 23.74 -15.15
N ALA A 368 2.99 22.62 -14.86
CA ALA A 368 4.36 22.35 -15.27
C ALA A 368 4.51 22.37 -16.81
N LEU A 369 3.57 21.76 -17.55
CA LEU A 369 3.56 21.79 -19.02
C LEU A 369 3.38 23.21 -19.56
N LYS A 370 2.43 23.99 -18.99
CA LYS A 370 2.18 25.39 -19.33
C LYS A 370 3.41 26.27 -19.13
N LEU A 371 4.19 26.02 -18.07
CA LEU A 371 5.43 26.74 -17.79
C LEU A 371 6.61 26.31 -18.66
N SER A 372 6.52 25.16 -19.35
CA SER A 372 7.63 24.68 -20.16
C SER A 372 7.91 25.60 -21.35
N ASN A 373 9.19 25.80 -21.64
CA ASN A 373 9.64 26.65 -22.75
C ASN A 373 9.09 26.21 -24.12
N TYR A 374 8.79 24.92 -24.28
CA TYR A 374 8.21 24.38 -25.51
C TYR A 374 6.79 24.89 -25.71
N TYR A 375 5.91 24.72 -24.73
CA TYR A 375 4.52 25.17 -24.85
C TYR A 375 4.37 26.68 -24.79
N GLN A 376 5.25 27.41 -24.09
CA GLN A 376 5.26 28.88 -24.17
C GLN A 376 5.55 29.38 -25.60
N LYS A 377 6.44 28.71 -26.34
CA LYS A 377 6.69 29.02 -27.75
C LYS A 377 5.49 28.68 -28.63
N VAL A 378 4.90 27.50 -28.45
CA VAL A 378 3.69 27.10 -29.18
C VAL A 378 2.55 28.09 -28.92
N MET A 379 2.33 28.50 -27.66
CA MET A 379 1.30 29.48 -27.26
C MET A 379 1.55 30.92 -27.76
N SER A 380 2.77 31.22 -28.20
CA SER A 380 3.08 32.53 -28.82
C SER A 380 2.64 32.61 -30.29
N GLU A 381 2.34 31.48 -30.90
CA GLU A 381 1.70 31.41 -32.22
C GLU A 381 0.21 31.73 -32.08
N LYS A 382 -0.31 32.67 -32.89
CA LYS A 382 -1.70 33.19 -32.74
C LYS A 382 -2.81 32.14 -32.89
N SER A 383 -2.49 30.92 -33.32
CA SER A 383 -3.43 29.83 -33.60
C SER A 383 -3.59 28.83 -32.46
N SER A 384 -2.65 28.75 -31.52
CA SER A 384 -2.68 27.75 -30.45
C SER A 384 -3.51 28.22 -29.27
N LYS A 385 -4.26 27.30 -28.67
CA LYS A 385 -5.12 27.55 -27.52
C LYS A 385 -4.72 26.67 -26.34
N PHE A 386 -5.20 27.01 -25.16
CA PHE A 386 -4.94 26.22 -23.95
C PHE A 386 -5.47 24.78 -24.07
N GLU A 387 -6.54 24.59 -24.83
CA GLU A 387 -7.09 23.29 -25.19
C GLU A 387 -6.04 22.37 -25.83
N ASP A 388 -5.12 22.90 -26.64
CA ASP A 388 -4.04 22.11 -27.27
C ASP A 388 -3.07 21.55 -26.22
N ILE A 389 -2.81 22.29 -25.14
CA ILE A 389 -1.99 21.82 -24.01
C ILE A 389 -2.70 20.66 -23.29
N VAL A 390 -4.00 20.80 -23.07
CA VAL A 390 -4.83 19.78 -22.42
C VAL A 390 -4.91 18.51 -23.27
N ASP A 391 -5.07 18.65 -24.58
CA ASP A 391 -5.13 17.53 -25.52
C ASP A 391 -3.78 16.81 -25.63
N ALA A 392 -2.68 17.54 -25.65
CA ALA A 392 -1.35 16.96 -25.61
C ALA A 392 -1.09 16.21 -24.30
N TYR A 393 -1.55 16.76 -23.17
CA TYR A 393 -1.49 16.08 -21.87
C TYR A 393 -2.34 14.80 -21.85
N LEU A 394 -3.56 14.81 -22.40
CA LEU A 394 -4.39 13.61 -22.54
C LEU A 394 -3.75 12.56 -23.46
N ALA A 395 -3.09 12.99 -24.54
CA ALA A 395 -2.35 12.08 -25.41
C ALA A 395 -1.16 11.45 -24.66
N TYR A 396 -0.44 12.24 -23.86
CA TYR A 396 0.61 11.73 -22.97
C TYR A 396 0.06 10.69 -21.98
N LEU A 397 -1.05 10.99 -21.28
CA LEU A 397 -1.70 10.04 -20.37
C LEU A 397 -2.16 8.77 -21.09
N GLN A 398 -2.70 8.90 -22.30
CA GLN A 398 -3.13 7.75 -23.10
C GLN A 398 -1.97 6.79 -23.36
N VAL A 399 -0.84 7.32 -23.86
CA VAL A 399 0.31 6.53 -24.31
C VAL A 399 1.10 5.97 -23.13
N THR A 400 1.29 6.76 -22.07
CA THR A 400 2.20 6.39 -20.97
C THR A 400 1.50 5.67 -19.82
N VAL A 401 0.20 5.91 -19.61
CA VAL A 401 -0.55 5.37 -18.48
C VAL A 401 -1.59 4.37 -18.93
N VAL A 402 -2.54 4.81 -19.77
CA VAL A 402 -3.74 4.02 -20.04
C VAL A 402 -3.46 2.84 -20.95
N ASN A 403 -2.78 3.02 -22.07
CA ASN A 403 -2.48 1.92 -22.99
C ASN A 403 -1.69 0.78 -22.31
N PRO A 404 -0.57 1.04 -21.60
CA PRO A 404 0.17 -0.02 -20.91
C PRO A 404 -0.66 -0.72 -19.81
N ALA A 405 -1.53 0.01 -19.12
CA ALA A 405 -2.42 -0.58 -18.12
C ALA A 405 -3.52 -1.43 -18.77
N MET A 406 -4.06 -1.03 -19.91
CA MET A 406 -5.02 -1.83 -20.67
C MET A 406 -4.38 -3.12 -21.21
N ASP A 407 -3.14 -3.06 -21.71
CA ASP A 407 -2.40 -4.26 -22.14
C ASP A 407 -2.19 -5.26 -21.00
N ARG A 408 -1.87 -4.76 -19.80
CA ARG A 408 -1.79 -5.59 -18.58
C ARG A 408 -3.15 -6.15 -18.18
N ALA A 409 -4.22 -5.37 -18.25
CA ALA A 409 -5.57 -5.84 -17.97
C ALA A 409 -6.00 -6.97 -18.94
N LEU A 410 -5.65 -6.86 -20.22
CA LEU A 410 -5.85 -7.92 -21.20
C LEU A 410 -5.05 -9.18 -20.86
N THR A 411 -3.83 -9.03 -20.35
CA THR A 411 -3.01 -10.16 -19.89
C THR A 411 -3.63 -10.87 -18.70
N LEU A 412 -4.18 -10.13 -17.73
CA LEU A 412 -4.91 -10.69 -16.59
C LEU A 412 -6.16 -11.45 -17.04
N LEU A 413 -6.92 -10.89 -17.98
CA LEU A 413 -8.09 -11.56 -18.57
C LEU A 413 -7.71 -12.82 -19.35
N HIS A 414 -6.60 -12.79 -20.07
CA HIS A 414 -6.07 -13.96 -20.76
C HIS A 414 -5.72 -15.07 -19.76
N LYS A 415 -5.01 -14.73 -18.67
CA LYS A 415 -4.70 -15.67 -17.59
C LYS A 415 -5.96 -16.24 -16.95
N PHE A 416 -6.97 -15.40 -16.70
CA PHE A 416 -8.27 -15.83 -16.18
C PHE A 416 -8.92 -16.89 -17.08
N ALA A 417 -8.89 -16.71 -18.41
CA ALA A 417 -9.45 -17.69 -19.34
C ALA A 417 -8.75 -19.07 -19.23
N VAL A 418 -7.42 -19.07 -19.07
CA VAL A 418 -6.62 -20.29 -18.87
C VAL A 418 -6.91 -20.95 -17.52
N ASP A 419 -7.01 -20.17 -16.45
CA ASP A 419 -7.31 -20.66 -15.10
C ASP A 419 -8.75 -21.22 -15.00
N ALA A 420 -9.71 -20.59 -15.69
CA ALA A 420 -11.08 -21.08 -15.81
C ALA A 420 -11.11 -22.45 -16.52
N ARG A 421 -10.41 -22.58 -17.65
CA ARG A 421 -10.34 -23.82 -18.43
C ARG A 421 -9.67 -24.95 -17.67
N SER A 422 -8.63 -24.66 -16.88
CA SER A 422 -7.93 -25.65 -16.05
C SER A 422 -8.67 -26.02 -14.76
N GLY A 423 -9.84 -25.43 -14.50
CA GLY A 423 -10.66 -25.74 -13.32
C GLY A 423 -10.10 -25.18 -12.01
N ARG A 424 -9.12 -24.27 -12.08
CA ARG A 424 -8.55 -23.59 -10.89
C ARG A 424 -9.49 -22.56 -10.28
N ILE A 425 -10.44 -22.08 -11.08
CA ILE A 425 -11.48 -21.16 -10.63
C ILE A 425 -12.65 -21.98 -10.08
N LEU A 426 -13.00 -21.72 -8.82
CA LEU A 426 -14.15 -22.33 -8.17
C LEU A 426 -15.42 -22.07 -8.97
N LYS A 427 -16.26 -23.10 -9.13
CA LYS A 427 -17.52 -23.02 -9.89
C LYS A 427 -18.44 -21.91 -9.36
N ASP A 428 -18.38 -21.63 -8.06
CA ASP A 428 -19.17 -20.57 -7.41
C ASP A 428 -18.83 -19.17 -7.94
N LYS A 429 -17.58 -18.93 -8.34
CA LYS A 429 -17.16 -17.67 -9.00
C LYS A 429 -17.64 -17.56 -10.45
N LEU A 430 -18.22 -18.62 -11.00
CA LEU A 430 -18.82 -18.67 -12.32
C LEU A 430 -20.36 -18.66 -12.25
N CYS A 431 -20.96 -18.52 -11.05
CA CYS A 431 -22.39 -18.69 -10.80
C CYS A 431 -23.30 -17.51 -11.18
N PHE A 432 -22.77 -16.32 -11.50
CA PHE A 432 -23.54 -15.20 -12.05
C PHE A 432 -23.50 -15.17 -13.59
N GLY A 433 -24.65 -14.91 -14.21
CA GLY A 433 -25.08 -15.26 -15.59
C GLY A 433 -24.33 -14.60 -16.74
N ALA A 434 -23.01 -14.58 -16.69
CA ALA A 434 -22.25 -13.57 -17.38
C ALA A 434 -21.53 -14.04 -18.66
N PRO A 435 -21.28 -13.11 -19.60
CA PRO A 435 -20.57 -13.36 -20.86
C PRO A 435 -19.22 -14.06 -20.78
N TRP A 436 -18.53 -13.99 -19.65
CA TRP A 436 -17.19 -14.54 -19.43
C TRP A 436 -17.15 -16.01 -19.01
N ARG A 437 -18.31 -16.67 -18.85
CA ARG A 437 -18.42 -18.11 -18.49
C ARG A 437 -17.88 -19.08 -19.52
N HIS A 438 -17.71 -18.62 -20.76
CA HIS A 438 -17.29 -19.46 -21.88
C HIS A 438 -15.98 -18.91 -22.45
N PRO A 439 -14.86 -19.06 -21.74
CA PRO A 439 -13.56 -18.85 -22.33
C PRO A 439 -13.38 -19.81 -23.53
N PRO A 440 -12.51 -19.49 -24.50
CA PRO A 440 -12.22 -20.38 -25.61
C PRO A 440 -11.84 -21.78 -25.12
N SER A 441 -12.44 -22.82 -25.72
CA SER A 441 -12.15 -24.22 -25.37
C SER A 441 -10.77 -24.68 -25.85
N SER A 442 -10.26 -24.03 -26.90
CA SER A 442 -8.91 -24.27 -27.46
C SER A 442 -7.82 -23.60 -26.63
N ASP A 443 -6.62 -24.18 -26.65
CA ASP A 443 -5.41 -23.58 -26.07
C ASP A 443 -4.66 -22.65 -27.01
N ASP A 444 -5.35 -22.15 -28.04
CA ASP A 444 -4.80 -21.14 -28.93
C ASP A 444 -4.67 -19.79 -28.20
N PRO A 445 -3.44 -19.27 -28.01
CA PRO A 445 -3.22 -17.99 -27.35
C PRO A 445 -3.87 -16.82 -28.09
N THR A 446 -3.99 -16.92 -29.42
CA THR A 446 -4.56 -15.85 -30.25
C THR A 446 -6.07 -15.71 -30.03
N LEU A 447 -6.79 -16.83 -29.94
CA LEU A 447 -8.22 -16.86 -29.61
C LEU A 447 -8.48 -16.35 -28.19
N CYS A 448 -7.66 -16.75 -27.22
CA CYS A 448 -7.77 -16.26 -25.84
C CYS A 448 -7.53 -14.75 -25.74
N ARG A 449 -6.56 -14.22 -26.49
CA ARG A 449 -6.31 -12.76 -26.57
C ARG A 449 -7.46 -12.01 -27.22
N GLN A 450 -8.01 -12.53 -28.32
CA GLN A 450 -9.18 -11.93 -28.99
C GLN A 450 -10.41 -11.93 -28.08
N TRP A 451 -10.66 -13.04 -27.37
CA TRP A 451 -11.71 -13.12 -26.38
C TRP A 451 -11.53 -12.08 -25.28
N ALA A 452 -10.34 -11.99 -24.68
CA ALA A 452 -10.04 -11.02 -23.61
C ALA A 452 -10.28 -9.58 -24.08
N LYS A 453 -9.89 -9.26 -25.32
CA LYS A 453 -10.14 -7.97 -25.96
C LYS A 453 -11.63 -7.67 -26.09
N ILE A 454 -12.43 -8.60 -26.61
CA ILE A 454 -13.88 -8.45 -26.74
C ILE A 454 -14.54 -8.26 -25.36
N GLN A 455 -14.11 -9.02 -24.35
CA GLN A 455 -14.63 -8.89 -22.98
C GLN A 455 -14.34 -7.50 -22.40
N LEU A 456 -13.10 -7.02 -22.53
CA LEU A 456 -12.71 -5.73 -21.99
C LEU A 456 -13.42 -4.57 -22.72
N MET A 457 -13.53 -4.65 -24.05
CA MET A 457 -14.28 -3.65 -24.84
C MET A 457 -15.77 -3.62 -24.48
N ASP A 458 -16.39 -4.77 -24.24
CA ASP A 458 -17.78 -4.85 -23.78
C ASP A 458 -17.93 -4.23 -22.39
N PHE A 459 -17.03 -4.54 -21.47
CA PHE A 459 -17.04 -3.97 -20.11
C PHE A 459 -16.90 -2.44 -20.12
N VAL A 460 -15.90 -1.90 -20.85
CA VAL A 460 -15.69 -0.45 -20.94
C VAL A 460 -16.90 0.23 -21.59
N GLN A 461 -17.50 -0.35 -22.63
CA GLN A 461 -18.72 0.20 -23.23
C GLN A 461 -19.88 0.25 -22.22
N CYS A 462 -19.98 -0.72 -21.32
CA CYS A 462 -21.00 -0.70 -20.27
C CYS A 462 -20.78 0.41 -19.27
N LEU A 463 -19.53 0.63 -18.85
CA LEU A 463 -19.20 1.76 -18.00
C LEU A 463 -19.52 3.10 -18.68
N VAL A 464 -19.25 3.22 -19.98
CA VAL A 464 -19.61 4.42 -20.77
C VAL A 464 -21.11 4.65 -20.79
N ASN A 465 -21.90 3.59 -21.05
CA ASN A 465 -23.37 3.67 -21.04
C ASN A 465 -23.93 4.02 -19.65
N ALA A 466 -23.20 3.65 -18.60
CA ALA A 466 -23.49 3.96 -17.21
C ALA A 466 -22.90 5.32 -16.77
N GLU A 467 -22.36 6.13 -17.69
CA GLU A 467 -21.66 7.39 -17.36
C GLU A 467 -20.57 7.24 -16.27
N PHE A 468 -20.02 6.03 -16.12
CA PHE A 468 -19.06 5.62 -15.09
C PHE A 468 -19.58 5.75 -13.64
N GLY A 469 -20.90 5.76 -13.42
CA GLY A 469 -21.55 5.89 -12.12
C GLY A 469 -22.09 4.58 -11.55
N VAL A 470 -21.26 3.57 -11.31
CA VAL A 470 -21.75 2.28 -10.81
C VAL A 470 -21.76 2.25 -9.28
N ASN A 471 -22.96 2.18 -8.67
CA ASN A 471 -23.09 1.99 -7.23
C ASN A 471 -23.24 0.50 -6.90
N TYR A 472 -22.20 -0.09 -6.33
CA TYR A 472 -22.14 -1.55 -6.14
C TYR A 472 -22.80 -2.05 -4.85
N LEU A 473 -23.18 -1.17 -3.91
CA LEU A 473 -23.95 -1.56 -2.72
C LEU A 473 -25.43 -1.23 -2.82
N ALA A 474 -25.83 -0.43 -3.81
CA ALA A 474 -27.21 0.04 -4.01
C ALA A 474 -28.30 -1.05 -3.90
N ASP A 475 -27.99 -2.29 -4.27
CA ASP A 475 -28.90 -3.45 -4.18
C ASP A 475 -28.14 -4.74 -3.81
N CYS A 476 -27.14 -4.65 -2.90
CA CYS A 476 -26.24 -5.77 -2.57
C CYS A 476 -25.55 -6.42 -3.80
N SER A 477 -25.40 -5.66 -4.88
CA SER A 477 -24.96 -6.16 -6.18
C SER A 477 -23.44 -6.22 -6.30
N LEU A 478 -22.85 -7.05 -5.44
CA LEU A 478 -21.41 -7.35 -5.45
C LEU A 478 -20.96 -8.15 -6.69
N GLU A 479 -21.90 -8.53 -7.56
CA GLU A 479 -21.65 -9.26 -8.82
C GLU A 479 -20.61 -8.59 -9.73
N ILE A 480 -20.47 -7.25 -9.67
CA ILE A 480 -19.46 -6.55 -10.46
C ILE A 480 -18.04 -6.98 -10.07
N PHE A 481 -17.82 -7.38 -8.82
CA PHE A 481 -16.53 -7.89 -8.36
C PHE A 481 -16.28 -9.35 -8.73
N ASP A 482 -17.26 -10.04 -9.31
CA ASP A 482 -17.08 -11.35 -9.95
C ASP A 482 -16.72 -11.22 -11.44
N ASP A 483 -16.85 -10.03 -12.04
CA ASP A 483 -16.42 -9.77 -13.41
C ASP A 483 -14.89 -9.67 -13.48
N PRO A 484 -14.22 -10.55 -14.25
CA PRO A 484 -12.77 -10.52 -14.36
C PRO A 484 -12.25 -9.22 -14.99
N SER A 485 -13.08 -8.50 -15.77
CA SER A 485 -12.69 -7.20 -16.35
C SER A 485 -12.69 -6.09 -15.31
N ALA A 486 -13.64 -6.12 -14.36
CA ALA A 486 -13.66 -5.18 -13.25
C ALA A 486 -12.46 -5.40 -12.32
N ILE A 487 -12.19 -6.66 -11.96
CA ILE A 487 -11.02 -7.03 -11.15
C ILE A 487 -9.73 -6.59 -11.86
N ALA A 488 -9.57 -6.91 -13.14
CA ALA A 488 -8.38 -6.55 -13.90
C ALA A 488 -8.15 -5.03 -13.93
N LEU A 489 -9.19 -4.24 -14.16
CA LEU A 489 -9.09 -2.77 -14.20
C LEU A 489 -8.85 -2.12 -12.82
N LEU A 490 -9.34 -2.74 -11.75
CA LEU A 490 -8.98 -2.37 -10.37
C LEU A 490 -7.52 -2.71 -10.07
N GLU A 491 -7.07 -3.91 -10.46
CA GLU A 491 -5.72 -4.40 -10.22
C GLU A 491 -4.66 -3.58 -10.96
N VAL A 492 -4.90 -3.23 -12.23
CA VAL A 492 -3.98 -2.32 -12.96
C VAL A 492 -4.12 -0.87 -12.51
N GLY A 493 -5.10 -0.57 -11.65
CA GLY A 493 -5.34 0.75 -11.10
C GLY A 493 -5.82 1.76 -12.13
N LEU A 494 -6.72 1.38 -13.05
CA LEU A 494 -7.45 2.33 -13.89
C LEU A 494 -8.81 2.68 -13.27
N LEU A 495 -9.40 1.72 -12.55
CA LEU A 495 -10.58 1.93 -11.71
C LEU A 495 -10.19 2.03 -10.23
N TYR A 496 -11.12 2.57 -9.46
CA TYR A 496 -11.05 2.67 -8.01
C TYR A 496 -12.42 2.35 -7.43
N SER A 497 -12.47 1.43 -6.46
CA SER A 497 -13.66 1.18 -5.65
C SER A 497 -13.61 2.03 -4.38
N GLN A 498 -14.63 2.87 -4.22
CA GLN A 498 -14.89 3.72 -3.08
C GLN A 498 -15.95 3.06 -2.20
N ARG A 499 -15.86 3.17 -0.87
CA ARG A 499 -16.87 2.57 0.02
C ARG A 499 -18.01 3.52 0.38
N ASP A 500 -17.69 4.80 0.60
CA ASP A 500 -18.66 5.74 1.12
C ASP A 500 -18.60 7.08 0.35
N PRO A 501 -19.61 7.39 -0.49
CA PRO A 501 -20.63 6.47 -1.03
C PRO A 501 -20.06 5.38 -1.95
N SER A 502 -20.68 4.20 -1.99
CA SER A 502 -20.15 3.00 -2.62
C SER A 502 -20.12 3.03 -4.15
N PHE A 503 -19.06 3.58 -4.75
CA PHE A 503 -18.92 3.69 -6.19
C PHE A 503 -17.73 2.94 -6.76
N LEU A 504 -17.90 2.36 -7.95
CA LEU A 504 -16.80 1.95 -8.82
C LEU A 504 -16.66 2.97 -9.95
N ARG A 505 -15.49 3.61 -10.05
CA ARG A 505 -15.26 4.69 -11.03
C ARG A 505 -13.80 4.71 -11.52
N PRO A 506 -13.50 5.36 -12.65
CA PRO A 506 -12.13 5.67 -13.05
C PRO A 506 -11.40 6.50 -11.98
N LEU A 507 -10.08 6.33 -11.89
CA LEU A 507 -9.24 7.08 -10.94
C LEU A 507 -9.41 8.60 -11.01
N SER A 508 -9.64 9.12 -12.22
CA SER A 508 -9.86 10.53 -12.48
C SER A 508 -10.65 10.73 -13.78
N ARG A 509 -11.16 11.93 -13.99
CA ARG A 509 -11.86 12.29 -15.23
C ARG A 509 -10.96 12.25 -16.46
N GLY A 510 -9.66 12.55 -16.29
CA GLY A 510 -8.67 12.37 -17.36
C GLY A 510 -8.54 10.90 -17.79
N ILE A 511 -8.40 9.98 -16.83
CA ILE A 511 -8.35 8.54 -17.10
C ILE A 511 -9.67 8.05 -17.72
N GLN A 512 -10.82 8.54 -17.24
CA GLN A 512 -12.13 8.25 -17.83
C GLN A 512 -12.16 8.58 -19.33
N ARG A 513 -11.73 9.79 -19.73
CA ARG A 513 -11.68 10.18 -21.15
C ARG A 513 -10.73 9.29 -21.97
N CYS A 514 -9.58 8.94 -21.40
CA CYS A 514 -8.65 8.02 -22.06
C CYS A 514 -9.21 6.60 -22.23
N LEU A 515 -10.04 6.10 -21.30
CA LEU A 515 -10.74 4.82 -21.47
C LEU A 515 -11.75 4.87 -22.63
N VAL A 516 -12.49 5.98 -22.77
CA VAL A 516 -13.41 6.19 -23.90
C VAL A 516 -12.62 6.22 -25.21
N ARG A 517 -11.51 6.96 -25.25
CA ARG A 517 -10.64 7.05 -26.43
C ARG A 517 -10.09 5.68 -26.82
N TRP A 518 -9.61 4.90 -25.86
CA TRP A 518 -9.15 3.54 -26.08
C TRP A 518 -10.25 2.68 -26.73
N LEU A 519 -11.47 2.70 -26.18
CA LEU A 519 -12.60 1.94 -26.73
C LEU A 519 -12.91 2.31 -28.19
N VAL A 520 -12.89 3.60 -28.51
CA VAL A 520 -13.12 4.08 -29.89
C VAL A 520 -12.00 3.61 -30.82
N GLN A 521 -10.74 3.71 -30.40
CA GLN A 521 -9.60 3.24 -31.19
C GLN A 521 -9.69 1.74 -31.46
N GLU A 522 -10.00 0.94 -30.44
CA GLU A 522 -10.12 -0.50 -30.59
C GLU A 522 -11.23 -0.89 -31.55
N ARG A 523 -12.37 -0.19 -31.54
CA ARG A 523 -13.49 -0.41 -32.48
C ARG A 523 -13.10 -0.16 -33.93
N ILE A 524 -12.37 0.92 -34.18
CA ILE A 524 -11.91 1.29 -35.53
C ILE A 524 -10.93 0.23 -36.06
N GLN A 525 -10.12 -0.35 -35.18
CA GLN A 525 -9.11 -1.35 -35.54
C GLN A 525 -9.65 -2.80 -35.62
N LEU A 526 -10.94 -3.03 -35.37
CA LEU A 526 -11.52 -4.39 -35.47
C LEU A 526 -11.60 -4.86 -36.92
N GLN A 527 -11.12 -6.07 -37.18
CA GLN A 527 -11.40 -6.78 -38.43
C GLN A 527 -12.90 -7.13 -38.52
N SER A 528 -13.45 -7.27 -39.73
CA SER A 528 -14.89 -7.50 -39.94
C SER A 528 -15.45 -8.70 -39.17
N LYS A 529 -14.69 -9.80 -39.10
CA LYS A 529 -15.09 -11.00 -38.34
C LYS A 529 -15.17 -10.73 -36.83
N THR A 530 -14.17 -10.05 -36.27
CA THR A 530 -14.13 -9.70 -34.85
C THR A 530 -15.17 -8.62 -34.51
N SER A 531 -15.47 -7.72 -35.44
CA SER A 531 -16.55 -6.74 -35.31
C SER A 531 -17.91 -7.40 -35.18
N LEU A 532 -18.21 -8.41 -36.01
CA LEU A 532 -19.42 -9.23 -35.88
C LEU A 532 -19.48 -9.97 -34.55
N GLN A 533 -18.35 -10.55 -34.10
CA GLN A 533 -18.27 -11.20 -32.79
C GLN A 533 -18.51 -10.22 -31.64
N TYR A 534 -17.94 -9.02 -31.70
CA TYR A 534 -18.17 -7.97 -30.72
C TYR A 534 -19.64 -7.53 -30.71
N LEU A 535 -20.26 -7.32 -31.88
CA LEU A 535 -21.68 -6.96 -31.97
C LEU A 535 -22.57 -8.06 -31.40
N TRP A 536 -22.31 -9.32 -31.78
CA TRP A 536 -23.03 -10.47 -31.24
C TRP A 536 -22.88 -10.58 -29.73
N GLN A 537 -21.66 -10.39 -29.23
CA GLN A 537 -21.38 -10.35 -27.80
C GLN A 537 -22.21 -9.26 -27.13
N ARG A 538 -22.26 -8.05 -27.69
CA ARG A 538 -23.02 -6.91 -27.15
C ARG A 538 -24.53 -7.16 -27.10
N VAL A 539 -25.09 -7.82 -28.11
CA VAL A 539 -26.55 -8.01 -28.24
C VAL A 539 -27.04 -9.22 -27.46
N ILE A 540 -26.33 -10.34 -27.53
CA ILE A 540 -26.80 -11.63 -26.99
C ILE A 540 -26.27 -11.89 -25.59
N ARG A 541 -25.02 -11.47 -25.33
CA ARG A 541 -24.31 -11.73 -24.08
C ARG A 541 -23.79 -10.45 -23.43
N GLY A 542 -24.32 -9.29 -23.81
CA GLY A 542 -23.73 -8.02 -23.43
C GLY A 542 -23.86 -7.79 -21.94
N ARG A 543 -22.81 -7.24 -21.32
CA ARG A 543 -22.94 -6.70 -19.96
C ARG A 543 -24.01 -5.59 -19.95
N SER A 544 -24.79 -5.55 -18.89
CA SER A 544 -25.66 -4.43 -18.57
C SER A 544 -25.60 -4.22 -17.08
N TYR A 545 -24.89 -3.17 -16.65
CA TYR A 545 -24.86 -2.73 -15.25
C TYR A 545 -25.79 -1.54 -15.02
N ARG A 546 -26.74 -1.30 -15.93
CA ARG A 546 -27.66 -0.16 -15.83
C ARG A 546 -28.60 -0.30 -14.63
N HIS A 547 -28.88 -1.53 -14.19
CA HIS A 547 -29.60 -1.78 -12.93
C HIS A 547 -28.78 -1.41 -11.69
N LEU A 548 -27.45 -1.28 -11.81
CA LEU A 548 -26.55 -0.82 -10.74
C LEU A 548 -26.43 0.71 -10.68
N MET A 549 -27.21 1.43 -11.50
CA MET A 549 -27.31 2.88 -11.49
C MET A 549 -28.46 3.27 -10.56
N LEU A 550 -28.17 3.82 -9.38
CA LEU A 550 -29.19 4.59 -8.66
C LEU A 550 -29.32 5.98 -9.29
N GLU A 551 -30.57 6.45 -9.38
CA GLU A 551 -30.96 7.70 -10.00
C GLU A 551 -30.17 8.93 -9.51
N VAL A 552 -30.08 9.88 -10.43
CA VAL A 552 -29.52 11.23 -10.32
C VAL A 552 -29.88 11.88 -8.96
N GLY A 553 -28.91 11.93 -8.04
CA GLY A 553 -29.07 12.59 -6.73
C GLY A 553 -27.76 12.88 -5.97
N TYR A 554 -26.66 12.24 -6.35
CA TYR A 554 -25.31 12.51 -5.83
C TYR A 554 -24.39 13.09 -6.93
N LYS A 555 -24.79 14.21 -7.55
CA LYS A 555 -23.90 15.01 -8.41
C LYS A 555 -23.17 16.09 -7.61
#